data_AF-A0A7W1WYF1-F1
#
_entry.id   AF-A0A7W1WYF1-F1
#
_cell.length_a   1.000
_cell.length_b   1.000
_cell.length_c   1.000
_cell.angle_alpha   90.00
_cell.angle_beta   90.00
_cell.angle_gamma   90.00
#
_symmetry.space_group_name_H-M   'P 1'
#
loop_
_entity.id
_entity.type
_entity.pdbx_description
1 polymer ?
#
loop_
_entity_poly.entity_id
_entity_poly.type
_entity_poly.pdbx_seq_one_letter_code
_entity_poly.pdbx_strand_id
1 'polypeptide(L)'
;MTAELKMKNAKKRPFKWTRELVRLALNDSWTQTEIAKACRTQQSVVSAWSKGTKRGTEEQLKPLLNIYGSKLRRNAFRVYWSLNPENYEKQFFRVEGKVILSQAFFDPRRDQRGKLVKKIPMHKLVIHHQGEGKFRVAIQGRLTFRDSSQELECSVEDAIWNSQISEQMDVKSLLEFVDKYAETKLRDFPSDANTLPFLLRQALLNHGIPVDGVVEYPALW
;
A
#
# COMPACT_ATOMS: atom_id res chain seq x y z
N MET A 1 -17.76 -1.98 41.61
CA MET A 1 -18.59 -2.78 40.68
C MET A 1 -18.52 -2.34 39.20
N THR A 2 -17.59 -1.46 38.77
CA THR A 2 -17.61 -0.85 37.43
C THR A 2 -16.46 -1.25 36.48
N ALA A 3 -15.40 -1.91 36.97
CA ALA A 3 -14.24 -2.28 36.16
C ALA A 3 -14.41 -3.63 35.41
N GLU A 4 -15.06 -4.61 36.02
CA GLU A 4 -15.22 -5.95 35.42
C GLU A 4 -16.15 -5.98 34.19
N LEU A 5 -17.12 -5.06 34.11
CA LEU A 5 -18.02 -4.94 32.96
C LEU A 5 -17.31 -4.39 31.71
N LYS A 6 -16.28 -3.53 31.87
CA LYS A 6 -15.48 -3.01 30.74
C LYS A 6 -14.57 -4.09 30.12
N MET A 7 -14.07 -5.04 30.90
CA MET A 7 -13.23 -6.15 30.39
C MET A 7 -14.04 -7.20 29.62
N LYS A 8 -15.29 -7.47 30.00
CA LYS A 8 -16.15 -8.45 29.28
C LYS A 8 -16.53 -7.99 27.87
N ASN A 9 -16.69 -6.68 27.65
CA ASN A 9 -17.07 -6.12 26.34
C ASN A 9 -15.90 -5.93 25.36
N ALA A 10 -14.65 -6.04 25.80
CA ALA A 10 -13.49 -6.04 24.89
C ALA A 10 -13.44 -7.28 23.99
N LYS A 11 -13.98 -8.42 24.46
CA LYS A 11 -13.98 -9.72 23.73
C LYS A 11 -14.92 -9.76 22.53
N LYS A 12 -15.88 -8.83 22.42
CA LYS A 12 -16.87 -8.78 21.31
C LYS A 12 -16.59 -7.67 20.30
N ARG A 13 -15.39 -7.05 20.34
CA ARG A 13 -15.09 -5.97 19.39
C ARG A 13 -15.06 -6.52 17.96
N PRO A 14 -15.84 -5.92 17.04
CA PRO A 14 -15.81 -6.31 15.64
C PRO A 14 -14.44 -5.99 15.06
N PHE A 15 -13.84 -6.97 14.40
CA PHE A 15 -12.52 -6.84 13.82
C PHE A 15 -12.59 -6.08 12.49
N LYS A 16 -11.93 -4.91 12.43
CA LYS A 16 -11.96 -3.99 11.28
C LYS A 16 -11.60 -4.68 9.96
N TRP A 17 -10.63 -5.60 9.99
CA TRP A 17 -10.06 -6.24 8.80
C TRP A 17 -10.65 -7.63 8.49
N THR A 18 -11.86 -7.92 8.97
CA THR A 18 -12.55 -9.21 8.74
C THR A 18 -12.59 -9.57 7.25
N ARG A 19 -13.03 -8.64 6.40
CA ARG A 19 -13.19 -8.86 4.95
C ARG A 19 -11.87 -9.23 4.28
N GLU A 20 -10.80 -8.54 4.65
CA GLU A 20 -9.48 -8.73 4.06
C GLU A 20 -8.85 -10.05 4.50
N LEU A 21 -9.08 -10.45 5.76
CA LEU A 21 -8.68 -11.75 6.28
C LEU A 21 -9.39 -12.91 5.53
N VAL A 22 -10.69 -12.77 5.27
CA VAL A 22 -11.46 -13.75 4.48
C VAL A 22 -10.98 -13.79 3.02
N ARG A 23 -10.70 -12.63 2.40
CA ARG A 23 -10.12 -12.57 1.05
C ARG A 23 -8.76 -13.25 0.95
N LEU A 24 -7.90 -13.09 1.95
CA LEU A 24 -6.60 -13.77 1.98
C LEU A 24 -6.76 -15.29 1.99
N ALA A 25 -7.71 -15.82 2.76
CA ALA A 25 -8.00 -17.24 2.77
C ALA A 25 -8.57 -17.73 1.43
N LEU A 26 -9.53 -17.00 0.85
CA LEU A 26 -10.10 -17.34 -0.47
C LEU A 26 -9.03 -17.36 -1.57
N ASN A 27 -8.08 -16.42 -1.55
CA ASN A 27 -6.97 -16.38 -2.50
C ASN A 27 -5.98 -17.54 -2.31
N ASP A 28 -5.93 -18.13 -1.11
CA ASP A 28 -5.13 -19.31 -0.79
C ASP A 28 -5.88 -20.62 -1.10
N SER A 29 -6.87 -20.55 -2.00
CA SER A 29 -7.74 -21.64 -2.42
C SER A 29 -8.68 -22.21 -1.34
N TRP A 30 -8.90 -21.50 -0.24
CA TRP A 30 -9.93 -21.91 0.72
C TRP A 30 -11.32 -21.61 0.19
N THR A 31 -12.26 -22.50 0.47
CA THR A 31 -13.69 -22.30 0.22
C THR A 31 -14.36 -21.58 1.39
N GLN A 32 -15.49 -20.91 1.14
CA GLN A 32 -16.27 -20.28 2.21
C GLN A 32 -16.76 -21.29 3.26
N THR A 33 -16.98 -22.55 2.86
CA THR A 33 -17.32 -23.67 3.74
C THR A 33 -16.17 -24.07 4.65
N GLU A 34 -14.94 -24.13 4.14
CA GLU A 34 -13.74 -24.42 4.94
C GLU A 34 -13.45 -23.29 5.94
N ILE A 35 -13.57 -22.04 5.49
CA ILE A 35 -13.45 -20.87 6.37
C ILE A 35 -14.51 -20.92 7.47
N ALA A 36 -15.76 -21.24 7.14
CA ALA A 36 -16.84 -21.35 8.11
C ALA A 36 -16.56 -22.44 9.16
N LYS A 37 -16.09 -23.61 8.71
CA LYS A 37 -15.70 -24.72 9.59
C LYS A 37 -14.54 -24.33 10.51
N ALA A 38 -13.50 -23.68 9.97
CA ALA A 38 -12.35 -23.23 10.75
C ALA A 38 -12.75 -22.19 11.80
N CYS A 39 -13.57 -21.20 11.42
CA CYS A 39 -14.06 -20.14 12.30
C CYS A 39 -15.27 -20.54 13.17
N ARG A 40 -15.70 -21.81 13.14
CA ARG A 40 -16.87 -22.33 13.86
C ARG A 40 -18.13 -21.47 13.65
N THR A 41 -18.40 -21.14 12.40
CA THR A 41 -19.55 -20.32 11.99
C THR A 41 -20.26 -20.94 10.78
N GLN A 42 -21.26 -20.25 10.24
CA GLN A 42 -22.01 -20.67 9.05
C GLN A 42 -21.43 -20.06 7.78
N GLN A 43 -21.55 -20.76 6.64
CA GLN A 43 -21.09 -20.26 5.34
C GLN A 43 -21.78 -18.94 4.94
N SER A 44 -23.05 -18.74 5.30
CA SER A 44 -23.79 -17.49 5.09
C SER A 44 -23.15 -16.29 5.83
N VAL A 45 -22.59 -16.53 7.02
CA VAL A 45 -21.86 -15.52 7.81
C VAL A 45 -20.54 -15.17 7.13
N VAL A 46 -19.80 -16.17 6.62
CA VAL A 46 -18.56 -15.95 5.87
C VAL A 46 -18.83 -15.20 4.56
N SER A 47 -19.94 -15.49 3.88
CA SER A 47 -20.38 -14.74 2.70
C SER A 47 -20.63 -13.27 3.04
N ALA A 48 -21.30 -12.99 4.17
CA ALA A 48 -21.50 -11.62 4.66
C ALA A 48 -20.17 -10.92 5.00
N TRP A 49 -19.20 -11.65 5.57
CA TRP A 49 -17.85 -11.13 5.83
C TRP A 49 -17.07 -10.81 4.55
N SER A 50 -17.13 -11.70 3.55
CA SER A 50 -16.48 -11.50 2.24
C SER A 50 -17.05 -10.29 1.48
N LYS A 51 -18.37 -10.12 1.55
CA LYS A 51 -19.08 -8.95 1.01
C LYS A 51 -18.84 -7.68 1.82
N GLY A 52 -18.44 -7.80 3.10
CA GLY A 52 -18.19 -6.68 4.00
C GLY A 52 -19.44 -6.13 4.70
N THR A 53 -20.57 -6.83 4.62
CA THR A 53 -21.84 -6.42 5.24
C THR A 53 -21.89 -6.72 6.74
N LYS A 54 -21.08 -7.68 7.21
CA LYS A 54 -20.88 -7.97 8.65
C LYS A 54 -19.38 -8.09 8.96
N ARG A 55 -19.03 -7.88 10.22
CA ARG A 55 -17.67 -8.09 10.75
C ARG A 55 -17.67 -9.20 11.79
N GLY A 56 -16.65 -10.04 11.79
CA GLY A 56 -16.44 -11.07 12.80
C GLY A 56 -15.75 -10.47 14.02
N THR A 57 -15.83 -11.16 15.16
CA THR A 57 -15.00 -10.81 16.32
C THR A 57 -13.60 -11.37 16.18
N GLU A 58 -12.64 -10.80 16.90
CA GLU A 58 -11.25 -11.28 16.90
C GLU A 58 -11.14 -12.74 17.36
N GLU A 59 -12.02 -13.18 18.27
CA GLU A 59 -12.08 -14.56 18.75
C GLU A 59 -12.57 -15.54 17.67
N GLN A 60 -13.59 -15.16 16.90
CA GLN A 60 -14.10 -15.96 15.77
C GLN A 60 -13.07 -16.08 14.64
N LEU A 61 -12.31 -15.01 14.41
CA LEU A 61 -11.32 -14.93 13.35
C LEU A 61 -9.93 -15.43 13.79
N LYS A 62 -9.76 -15.83 15.05
CA LYS A 62 -8.49 -16.33 15.60
C LYS A 62 -7.84 -17.42 14.73
N PRO A 63 -8.57 -18.42 14.17
CA PRO A 63 -7.99 -19.43 13.28
C PRO A 63 -7.34 -18.81 12.04
N LEU A 64 -8.03 -17.86 11.39
CA LEU A 64 -7.52 -17.14 10.24
C LEU A 64 -6.43 -16.13 10.62
N LEU A 65 -6.49 -15.51 11.79
CA LEU A 65 -5.46 -14.59 12.29
C LEU A 65 -4.15 -15.31 12.62
N ASN A 66 -4.20 -16.57 13.03
CA ASN A 66 -2.99 -17.36 13.25
C ASN A 66 -2.26 -17.65 11.93
N ILE A 67 -3.01 -17.88 10.85
CA ILE A 67 -2.46 -18.22 9.53
C ILE A 67 -2.09 -16.95 8.75
N TYR A 68 -3.04 -16.02 8.64
CA TYR A 68 -2.95 -14.84 7.78
C TYR A 68 -2.72 -13.54 8.55
N GLY A 69 -2.79 -13.53 9.88
CA GLY A 69 -2.67 -12.30 10.66
C GLY A 69 -1.30 -11.62 10.51
N SER A 70 -0.22 -12.39 10.27
CA SER A 70 1.09 -11.83 9.92
C SER A 70 1.07 -11.15 8.54
N LYS A 71 0.49 -11.80 7.52
CA LYS A 71 0.31 -11.22 6.17
C LYS A 71 -0.60 -9.98 6.19
N LEU A 72 -1.68 -10.04 6.98
CA LEU A 72 -2.61 -8.93 7.19
C LEU A 72 -1.92 -7.74 7.85
N ARG A 73 -1.16 -7.97 8.92
CA ARG A 73 -0.40 -6.93 9.62
C ARG A 73 0.73 -6.35 8.78
N ARG A 74 1.41 -7.16 7.96
CA ARG A 74 2.43 -6.70 7.00
C ARG A 74 1.86 -5.80 5.90
N ASN A 75 0.59 -5.97 5.54
CA ASN A 75 -0.09 -5.13 4.55
C ASN A 75 -0.91 -3.99 5.16
N ALA A 76 -0.99 -3.91 6.49
CA ALA A 76 -1.87 -2.95 7.17
C ALA A 76 -1.25 -1.55 7.29
N PHE A 77 0.08 -1.45 7.36
CA PHE A 77 0.76 -0.16 7.46
C PHE A 77 2.21 -0.24 6.97
N ARG A 78 2.77 0.92 6.62
CA ARG A 78 4.21 1.10 6.34
C ARG A 78 4.76 2.26 7.17
N VAL A 79 6.03 2.17 7.52
CA VAL A 79 6.75 3.21 8.25
C VAL A 79 7.63 3.99 7.28
N TYR A 80 7.57 5.30 7.38
CA TYR A 80 8.35 6.26 6.62
C TYR A 80 9.11 7.15 7.58
N TRP A 81 10.16 7.80 7.08
CA TRP A 81 10.85 8.83 7.83
C TRP A 81 11.18 10.01 6.94
N SER A 82 11.33 11.18 7.55
CA SER A 82 11.80 12.39 6.90
C SER A 82 12.81 13.11 7.76
N LEU A 83 13.68 13.88 7.13
CA LEU A 83 14.55 14.84 7.78
C LEU A 83 13.93 16.22 7.62
N ASN A 84 13.70 16.93 8.73
CA ASN A 84 13.26 18.32 8.66
C ASN A 84 14.44 19.18 8.12
N PRO A 85 14.24 19.97 7.05
CA PRO A 85 15.31 20.79 6.47
C PRO A 85 15.82 21.90 7.40
N GLU A 86 15.02 22.36 8.37
CA GLU A 86 15.37 23.48 9.24
C GLU A 86 16.23 23.06 10.44
N ASN A 87 15.82 21.99 11.14
CA ASN A 87 16.46 21.56 12.39
C ASN A 87 17.15 20.19 12.28
N TYR A 88 17.13 19.54 11.11
CA TYR A 88 17.70 18.22 10.85
C TYR A 88 17.14 17.09 11.73
N GLU A 89 16.00 17.32 12.40
CA GLU A 89 15.35 16.30 13.20
C GLU A 89 14.68 15.25 12.32
N LYS A 90 14.81 13.99 12.73
CA LYS A 90 14.13 12.88 12.08
C LYS A 90 12.70 12.78 12.57
N GLN A 91 11.76 12.81 11.64
CA GLN A 91 10.36 12.52 11.89
C GLN A 91 10.01 11.15 11.31
N PHE A 92 9.10 10.44 11.98
CA PHE A 92 8.66 9.11 11.57
C PHE A 92 7.15 9.10 11.38
N PHE A 93 6.70 8.52 10.26
CA PHE A 93 5.29 8.44 9.91
C PHE A 93 4.88 6.98 9.79
N ARG A 94 3.77 6.62 10.44
CA ARG A 94 3.10 5.34 10.21
C ARG A 94 1.89 5.60 9.32
N VAL A 95 1.93 5.08 8.10
CA VAL A 95 0.83 5.19 7.15
C VAL A 95 0.10 3.86 7.08
N GLU A 96 -1.14 3.83 7.56
CA GLU A 96 -2.02 2.68 7.42
C GLU A 96 -2.65 2.62 6.02
N GLY A 97 -3.00 1.42 5.58
CA GLY A 97 -3.61 1.18 4.27
C GLY A 97 -2.72 0.34 3.37
N LYS A 98 -3.37 -0.42 2.49
CA LYS A 98 -2.71 -1.33 1.57
C LYS A 98 -1.92 -0.53 0.53
N VAL A 99 -0.66 -0.89 0.31
CA VAL A 99 0.12 -0.35 -0.81
C VAL A 99 -0.42 -0.95 -2.11
N ILE A 100 -0.89 -0.09 -3.01
CA ILE A 100 -1.39 -0.48 -4.33
C ILE A 100 -0.37 -0.24 -5.44
N LEU A 101 0.54 0.72 -5.25
CA LEU A 101 1.65 1.01 -6.15
C LEU A 101 2.87 1.37 -5.31
N SER A 102 4.03 0.85 -5.70
CA SER A 102 5.33 1.21 -5.11
C SER A 102 6.35 1.23 -6.24
N GLN A 103 6.51 2.38 -6.88
CA GLN A 103 7.35 2.54 -8.07
C GLN A 103 8.61 3.35 -7.74
N ALA A 104 9.78 2.78 -7.99
CA ALA A 104 11.05 3.51 -7.94
C ALA A 104 11.46 3.99 -9.34
N PHE A 105 12.10 5.14 -9.40
CA PHE A 105 12.56 5.80 -10.62
C PHE A 105 14.08 5.87 -10.60
N PHE A 106 14.70 5.47 -11.71
CA PHE A 106 16.12 5.17 -11.76
C PHE A 106 16.86 6.11 -12.69
N ASP A 107 17.98 6.65 -12.23
CA ASP A 107 18.97 7.31 -13.07
C ASP A 107 19.85 6.25 -13.77
N PRO A 108 19.76 6.08 -15.10
CA PRO A 108 20.61 5.18 -15.85
C PRO A 108 21.95 5.86 -16.14
N ARG A 109 22.94 5.63 -15.26
CA ARG A 109 24.31 6.10 -15.49
C ARG A 109 24.96 5.28 -16.60
N ARG A 110 25.37 5.96 -17.67
CA ARG A 110 26.04 5.37 -18.84
C ARG A 110 27.49 5.80 -18.90
N ASP A 111 28.35 4.95 -19.44
CA ASP A 111 29.74 5.30 -19.74
C ASP A 111 29.83 6.19 -20.98
N GLN A 112 31.05 6.63 -21.30
CA GLN A 112 31.34 7.46 -22.48
C GLN A 112 30.98 6.77 -23.82
N ARG A 113 30.79 5.45 -23.82
CA ARG A 113 30.39 4.64 -25.00
C ARG A 113 28.87 4.41 -25.03
N GLY A 114 28.12 5.00 -24.10
CA GLY A 114 26.66 4.86 -23.99
C GLY A 114 26.20 3.55 -23.35
N LYS A 115 27.11 2.69 -22.88
CA LYS A 115 26.76 1.44 -22.19
C LYS A 115 26.28 1.76 -20.79
N LEU A 116 25.17 1.13 -20.38
CA LEU A 116 24.64 1.27 -19.03
C LEU A 116 25.62 0.68 -18.01
N VAL A 117 26.08 1.51 -17.07
CA VAL A 117 27.02 1.14 -16.00
C VAL A 117 26.27 0.83 -14.71
N LYS A 118 25.33 1.70 -14.32
CA LYS A 118 24.59 1.56 -13.05
C LYS A 118 23.18 2.15 -13.21
N LYS A 119 22.19 1.54 -12.56
CA LYS A 119 20.87 2.12 -12.35
C LYS A 119 20.75 2.52 -10.89
N ILE A 120 20.61 3.81 -10.62
CA ILE A 120 20.53 4.29 -9.23
C ILE A 120 19.11 4.77 -8.96
N PRO A 121 18.42 4.21 -7.96
CA PRO A 121 17.10 4.68 -7.59
C PRO A 121 17.22 6.06 -6.91
N MET A 122 16.61 7.08 -7.51
CA MET A 122 16.69 8.48 -7.06
C MET A 122 15.39 8.93 -6.38
N HIS A 123 14.27 8.52 -6.96
CA HIS A 123 12.94 8.85 -6.48
C HIS A 123 12.11 7.58 -6.34
N LYS A 124 11.11 7.61 -5.47
CA LYS A 124 10.15 6.53 -5.33
C LYS A 124 8.79 7.09 -4.95
N LEU A 125 7.74 6.57 -5.58
CA LEU A 125 6.36 6.92 -5.30
C LEU A 125 5.64 5.71 -4.75
N VAL A 126 5.06 5.84 -3.55
CA VAL A 126 4.26 4.78 -2.93
C VAL A 126 2.85 5.28 -2.69
N ILE A 127 1.86 4.52 -3.13
CA ILE A 127 0.44 4.88 -3.02
C ILE A 127 -0.24 3.88 -2.11
N HIS A 128 -0.82 4.39 -1.03
CA HIS A 128 -1.65 3.65 -0.09
C HIS A 128 -3.12 3.85 -0.42
N HIS A 129 -3.88 2.76 -0.47
CA HIS A 129 -5.34 2.79 -0.42
C HIS A 129 -5.78 2.63 1.05
N GLN A 130 -6.45 3.65 1.58
CA GLN A 130 -6.89 3.70 2.99
C GLN A 130 -8.36 3.27 3.18
N GLY A 131 -9.01 2.80 2.11
CA GLY A 131 -10.42 2.44 2.08
C GLY A 131 -11.31 3.57 1.57
N GLU A 132 -12.56 3.25 1.23
CA GLU A 132 -13.58 4.22 0.79
C GLU A 132 -13.14 5.13 -0.38
N GLY A 133 -12.26 4.62 -1.26
CA GLY A 133 -11.74 5.38 -2.39
C GLY A 133 -10.81 6.54 -1.97
N LYS A 134 -10.25 6.49 -0.75
CA LYS A 134 -9.26 7.44 -0.26
C LYS A 134 -7.86 6.86 -0.39
N PHE A 135 -6.95 7.70 -0.87
CA PHE A 135 -5.57 7.36 -1.13
C PHE A 135 -4.64 8.35 -0.43
N ARG A 136 -3.44 7.88 -0.12
CA ARG A 136 -2.35 8.72 0.40
C ARG A 136 -1.07 8.37 -0.33
N VAL A 137 -0.31 9.38 -0.70
CA VAL A 137 0.91 9.23 -1.48
C VAL A 137 2.11 9.55 -0.61
N ALA A 138 3.10 8.66 -0.59
CA ALA A 138 4.42 8.94 -0.06
C ALA A 138 5.37 9.21 -1.22
N ILE A 139 5.84 10.45 -1.31
CA ILE A 139 6.84 10.89 -2.27
C ILE A 139 8.19 10.72 -1.60
N GLN A 140 9.07 9.92 -2.18
CA GLN A 140 10.33 9.55 -1.57
C GLN A 140 11.50 10.01 -2.46
N GLY A 141 12.51 10.57 -1.83
CA GLY A 141 13.79 10.94 -2.45
C GLY A 141 14.94 10.32 -1.67
N ARG A 142 15.99 9.94 -2.38
CA ARG A 142 17.21 9.45 -1.76
C ARG A 142 18.12 10.62 -1.38
N LEU A 143 18.61 10.63 -0.15
CA LEU A 143 19.52 11.68 0.32
C LEU A 143 20.96 11.38 -0.14
N THR A 144 21.72 12.44 -0.40
CA THR A 144 23.16 12.39 -0.63
C THR A 144 23.90 13.07 0.52
N PHE A 145 25.02 12.51 0.95
CA PHE A 145 25.87 13.13 1.96
C PHE A 145 26.59 14.35 1.37
N ARG A 146 26.57 15.48 2.10
CA ARG A 146 27.15 16.75 1.63
C ARG A 146 28.65 16.65 1.36
N ASP A 147 29.37 15.89 2.19
CA ASP A 147 30.83 15.87 2.18
C ASP A 147 31.42 14.90 1.14
N SER A 148 30.68 13.84 0.78
CA SER A 148 31.18 12.79 -0.12
C SER A 148 30.39 12.64 -1.41
N SER A 149 29.26 13.33 -1.55
CA SER A 149 28.27 13.12 -2.62
C SER A 149 27.79 11.66 -2.75
N GLN A 150 28.08 10.82 -1.76
CA GLN A 150 27.65 9.43 -1.74
C GLN A 150 26.16 9.39 -1.41
N GLU A 151 25.43 8.47 -2.04
CA GLU A 151 24.02 8.25 -1.73
C GLU A 151 23.87 7.48 -0.40
N LEU A 152 22.81 7.77 0.35
CA LEU A 152 22.49 7.00 1.56
C LEU A 152 22.27 5.53 1.21
N GLU A 153 23.02 4.63 1.85
CA GLU A 153 22.94 3.18 1.64
C GLU A 153 22.54 2.46 2.93
N CYS A 154 21.72 1.43 2.77
CA CYS A 154 21.32 0.53 3.85
C CYS A 154 20.92 -0.81 3.23
N SER A 155 21.18 -1.90 3.95
CA SER A 155 20.70 -3.24 3.56
C SER A 155 19.17 -3.36 3.60
N VAL A 156 18.51 -2.47 4.34
CA VAL A 156 17.05 -2.34 4.39
C VAL A 156 16.62 -1.31 3.35
N GLU A 157 15.99 -1.76 2.25
CA GLU A 157 15.58 -0.90 1.14
C GLU A 157 14.66 0.26 1.54
N ASP A 158 13.88 0.13 2.61
CA ASP A 158 12.98 1.20 3.06
C ASP A 158 13.69 2.30 3.85
N ALA A 159 14.87 1.99 4.41
CA ALA A 159 15.60 2.92 5.26
C ALA A 159 16.35 4.01 4.46
N ILE A 160 16.60 3.80 3.17
CA ILE A 160 17.35 4.76 2.33
C ILE A 160 16.51 5.95 1.84
N TRP A 161 15.19 5.93 2.11
CA TRP A 161 14.22 6.86 1.53
C TRP A 161 13.78 7.94 2.51
N ASN A 162 14.13 9.19 2.21
CA ASN A 162 13.52 10.35 2.85
C ASN A 162 12.15 10.62 2.21
N SER A 163 11.11 10.79 3.02
CA SER A 163 9.72 10.74 2.57
C SER A 163 8.95 12.01 2.88
N GLN A 164 8.07 12.43 1.98
CA GLN A 164 7.04 13.43 2.21
C GLN A 164 5.68 12.75 2.03
N ILE A 165 4.83 12.85 3.04
CA ILE A 165 3.52 12.20 3.05
C ILE A 165 2.47 13.24 2.65
N SER A 166 1.73 12.97 1.57
CA SER A 166 0.63 13.83 1.12
C SER A 166 -0.56 13.74 2.07
N GLU A 167 -1.51 14.67 1.94
CA GLU A 167 -2.85 14.49 2.49
C GLU A 167 -3.63 13.38 1.77
N GLN A 168 -4.80 13.03 2.31
CA GLN A 168 -5.72 12.11 1.66
C GLN A 168 -6.34 12.74 0.41
N MET A 169 -6.45 11.93 -0.64
CA MET A 169 -7.03 12.32 -1.93
C MET A 169 -7.96 11.23 -2.44
N ASP A 170 -8.94 11.62 -3.27
CA ASP A 170 -9.79 10.66 -3.98
C ASP A 170 -9.12 10.16 -5.28
N VAL A 171 -9.79 9.24 -5.99
CA VAL A 171 -9.25 8.64 -7.23
C VAL A 171 -8.93 9.72 -8.27
N LYS A 172 -9.82 10.69 -8.47
CA LYS A 172 -9.65 11.74 -9.48
C LYS A 172 -8.44 12.62 -9.17
N SER A 173 -8.35 13.09 -7.93
CA SER A 173 -7.22 13.90 -7.44
C SER A 173 -5.91 13.11 -7.49
N LEU A 174 -5.95 11.79 -7.26
CA LEU A 174 -4.79 10.92 -7.37
C LEU A 174 -4.28 10.82 -8.81
N LEU A 175 -5.18 10.64 -9.78
CA LEU A 175 -4.84 10.60 -11.20
C LEU A 175 -4.19 11.91 -11.64
N GLU A 176 -4.85 13.05 -11.33
CA GLU A 176 -4.32 14.39 -11.64
C GLU A 176 -2.96 14.64 -10.97
N PHE A 177 -2.81 14.23 -9.71
CA PHE A 177 -1.54 14.33 -8.98
C PHE A 177 -0.43 13.54 -9.68
N VAL A 178 -0.68 12.30 -10.07
CA VAL A 178 0.35 11.44 -10.68
C VAL A 178 0.69 11.87 -12.10
N ASP A 179 -0.30 12.27 -12.89
CA ASP A 179 -0.07 12.78 -14.24
C ASP A 179 0.80 14.07 -14.16
N LYS A 180 0.49 15.01 -13.25
CA LYS A 180 1.33 16.19 -12.99
C LYS A 180 2.71 15.85 -12.43
N TYR A 181 2.82 14.85 -11.57
CA TYR A 181 4.10 14.41 -11.02
C TYR A 181 5.02 13.87 -12.12
N ALA A 182 4.47 13.07 -13.05
CA ALA A 182 5.19 12.56 -14.20
C ALA A 182 5.74 13.69 -15.10
N GLU A 183 4.91 14.69 -15.40
CA GLU A 183 5.31 15.83 -16.25
C GLU A 183 6.37 16.73 -15.60
N THR A 184 6.25 16.98 -14.29
CA THR A 184 7.07 17.99 -13.62
C THR A 184 8.29 17.41 -12.92
N LYS A 185 8.13 16.35 -12.13
CA LYS A 185 9.19 15.78 -11.27
C LYS A 185 9.98 14.68 -11.94
N LEU A 186 9.42 14.02 -12.96
CA LEU A 186 10.10 12.97 -13.71
C LEU A 186 10.56 13.43 -15.10
N ARG A 187 10.65 14.74 -15.35
CA ARG A 187 11.10 15.29 -16.63
C ARG A 187 12.46 14.74 -17.07
N ASP A 188 13.37 14.54 -16.13
CA ASP A 188 14.71 13.99 -16.38
C ASP A 188 14.72 12.46 -16.54
N PHE A 189 13.56 11.82 -16.32
CA PHE A 189 13.35 10.37 -16.40
C PHE A 189 12.22 10.05 -17.40
N PRO A 190 12.39 10.34 -18.70
CA PRO A 190 11.30 10.31 -19.68
C PRO A 190 10.61 8.94 -19.80
N SER A 191 11.36 7.84 -19.67
CA SER A 191 10.77 6.50 -19.68
C SER A 191 9.84 6.26 -18.49
N ASP A 192 10.27 6.71 -17.31
CA ASP A 192 9.50 6.59 -16.07
C ASP A 192 8.29 7.53 -16.08
N ALA A 193 8.47 8.75 -16.59
CA ALA A 193 7.38 9.73 -16.76
C ALA A 193 6.27 9.20 -17.68
N ASN A 194 6.62 8.59 -18.81
CA ASN A 194 5.63 8.06 -19.74
C ASN A 194 4.90 6.82 -19.20
N THR A 195 5.57 6.01 -18.38
CA THR A 195 5.00 4.73 -17.90
C THR A 195 4.24 4.86 -16.59
N LEU A 196 4.56 5.83 -15.73
CA LEU A 196 3.92 6.00 -14.43
C LEU A 196 2.37 6.16 -14.51
N PRO A 197 1.81 7.00 -15.41
CA PRO A 197 0.36 7.10 -15.60
C PRO A 197 -0.32 5.76 -15.92
N PHE A 198 0.33 4.92 -16.74
CA PHE A 198 -0.15 3.58 -17.07
C PHE A 198 -0.09 2.65 -15.86
N LEU A 199 1.03 2.63 -15.15
CA LEU A 199 1.23 1.77 -13.97
C LEU A 199 0.23 2.08 -12.86
N LEU A 200 -0.11 3.35 -12.64
CA LEU A 200 -1.15 3.73 -11.69
C LEU A 200 -2.52 3.16 -12.10
N ARG A 201 -2.93 3.39 -13.35
CA ARG A 201 -4.25 2.95 -13.84
C ARG A 201 -4.36 1.43 -13.80
N GLN A 202 -3.30 0.73 -14.19
CA GLN A 202 -3.21 -0.73 -14.07
C GLN A 202 -3.32 -1.18 -12.61
N ALA A 203 -2.62 -0.53 -11.68
CA ALA A 203 -2.70 -0.86 -10.25
C ALA A 203 -4.11 -0.66 -9.67
N LEU A 204 -4.78 0.46 -10.02
CA LEU A 204 -6.15 0.74 -9.59
C LEU A 204 -7.12 -0.34 -10.08
N LEU A 205 -7.08 -0.68 -11.37
CA LEU A 205 -7.93 -1.73 -11.96
C LEU A 205 -7.67 -3.11 -11.36
N ASN A 206 -6.40 -3.50 -11.17
CA ASN A 206 -6.03 -4.76 -10.51
C ASN A 206 -6.51 -4.84 -9.05
N HIS A 207 -6.80 -3.70 -8.42
CA HIS A 207 -7.38 -3.61 -7.09
C HIS A 207 -8.89 -3.40 -7.09
N GLY A 208 -9.54 -3.49 -8.26
CA GLY A 208 -10.99 -3.37 -8.43
C GLY A 208 -11.51 -1.95 -8.22
N ILE A 209 -10.66 -0.95 -8.42
CA ILE A 209 -11.04 0.46 -8.38
C ILE A 209 -11.31 0.89 -9.82
N PRO A 210 -12.52 1.35 -10.14
CA PRO A 210 -12.84 1.82 -11.49
C PRO A 210 -12.02 3.07 -11.82
N VAL A 211 -11.64 3.21 -13.08
CA VAL A 211 -10.85 4.32 -13.60
C VAL A 211 -11.51 4.84 -14.86
N ASP A 212 -11.88 6.12 -14.87
CA ASP A 212 -12.49 6.76 -16.04
C ASP A 212 -11.49 6.84 -17.21
N GLY A 213 -12.01 6.73 -18.44
CA GLY A 213 -11.22 6.86 -19.67
C GLY A 213 -10.46 5.60 -20.10
N VAL A 214 -10.66 4.46 -19.43
CA VAL A 214 -10.15 3.16 -19.87
C VAL A 214 -11.18 2.50 -20.79
N VAL A 215 -10.77 2.17 -22.01
CA VAL A 215 -11.61 1.43 -22.96
C VAL A 215 -11.62 -0.04 -22.54
N GLU A 216 -12.79 -0.57 -22.21
CA GLU A 216 -12.97 -1.96 -21.79
C GLU A 216 -13.30 -2.88 -22.98
N TYR A 217 -12.64 -4.03 -23.02
CA TYR A 217 -12.94 -5.11 -23.95
C TYR A 217 -13.38 -6.34 -23.15
N PRO A 218 -14.69 -6.60 -23.00
CA PRO A 218 -15.18 -7.68 -22.16
C PRO A 218 -14.83 -9.05 -22.74
N ALA A 219 -14.51 -10.00 -21.85
CA ALA A 219 -14.33 -11.40 -22.21
C ALA A 219 -15.69 -12.06 -22.53
N LEU A 220 -15.70 -12.96 -23.52
CA LEU A 220 -16.90 -13.71 -23.96
C LEU A 220 -17.02 -15.11 -23.33
N TRP A 221 -16.20 -15.44 -22.33
CA TRP A 221 -16.13 -16.75 -21.68
C TRP A 221 -16.72 -16.75 -20.27
#